data_AF-A0A150SID5-F1
#
_entry.id   AF-A0A150SID5-F1
#
_cell.length_a   1.000
_cell.length_b   1.000
_cell.length_c   1.000
_cell.angle_alpha   90.00
_cell.angle_beta   90.00
_cell.angle_gamma   90.00
#
_symmetry.space_group_name_H-M   'P 1'
#
loop_
_entity.id
_entity.type
_entity.pdbx_description
1 polymer ?
#
loop_
_entity_poly.entity_id
_entity_poly.type
_entity_poly.pdbx_seq_one_letter_code
_entity_poly.pdbx_strand_id
1 'polypeptide(L)'
;MPITMCATLAEPHAPGTDLVFCVPLALAWRKLQDRFGPLRFDPQPFLADALNRVPLDEVIDPTWCVSGAGFGAEGILERLRSELHGKFPDADPRLLPSSLAPDALLAYGYLSRDLRFPTPFALRDVCFQGQYVRAFGINDGPHPDNPARCAQVIAHDYVSSDEFVIELCAGHTEDRVLIAQIPPCSRLGVTVGAALERLERLRPGDRALRSDEELSIPRLQLEVNRRFDELVHRPLCNQELQGKTFDEVHQLVKFKLDEAGARVTAEAVMHGYGVPTPKRYFIVRKPFLLMLIRRSAPIPYLALWVETTAWMQEQPTPVPPALPTIDPSFWPRPPPR
;
A
#
# COMPACT_ATOMS: atom_id res chain seq x y z
N MET A 1 10.15 14.42 -0.84
CA MET A 1 8.70 14.71 -1.01
C MET A 1 8.01 14.30 0.29
N PRO A 2 6.99 15.03 0.76
CA PRO A 2 6.34 14.71 2.03
C PRO A 2 5.53 13.40 1.91
N ILE A 3 5.84 12.45 2.78
CA ILE A 3 5.04 11.25 3.01
C ILE A 3 4.37 11.42 4.38
N THR A 4 3.06 11.23 4.44
CA THR A 4 2.29 11.39 5.67
C THR A 4 1.67 10.06 6.06
N MET A 5 2.15 9.49 7.16
CA MET A 5 1.47 8.37 7.82
C MET A 5 0.22 8.93 8.53
N CYS A 6 -0.92 8.41 8.13
CA CYS A 6 -2.25 8.77 8.58
C CYS A 6 -2.68 7.74 9.64
N ALA A 7 -2.92 8.21 10.86
CA ALA A 7 -3.49 7.34 11.90
C ALA A 7 -4.98 7.04 11.65
N THR A 8 -5.66 7.87 10.85
CA THR A 8 -7.07 7.70 10.49
C THR A 8 -7.31 8.13 9.04
N LEU A 9 -8.46 7.73 8.48
CA LEU A 9 -8.89 8.17 7.15
C LEU A 9 -9.32 9.65 7.08
N ALA A 10 -9.25 10.40 8.19
CA ALA A 10 -9.65 11.81 8.22
C ALA A 10 -8.58 12.77 7.65
N GLU A 11 -7.39 12.26 7.32
CA GLU A 11 -6.28 13.09 6.82
C GLU A 11 -6.67 13.81 5.50
N PRO A 12 -6.41 15.13 5.38
CA PRO A 12 -6.66 15.86 4.15
C PRO A 12 -5.65 15.50 3.05
N HIS A 13 -6.10 15.58 1.79
CA HIS A 13 -5.16 15.54 0.67
C HIS A 13 -4.38 16.87 0.57
N ALA A 14 -3.12 16.79 0.15
CA ALA A 14 -2.30 17.93 -0.19
C ALA A 14 -1.48 17.64 -1.47
N PRO A 15 -1.38 18.59 -2.42
CA PRO A 15 -0.58 18.40 -3.63
C PRO A 15 0.86 17.98 -3.31
N GLY A 16 1.38 17.01 -4.06
CA GLY A 16 2.74 16.49 -3.87
C GLY A 16 2.97 15.73 -2.55
N THR A 17 1.91 15.36 -1.83
CA THR A 17 1.98 14.60 -0.58
C THR A 17 1.39 13.21 -0.74
N ASP A 18 2.21 12.20 -0.46
CA ASP A 18 1.75 10.82 -0.41
C ASP A 18 1.12 10.50 0.96
N LEU A 19 0.01 9.77 0.98
CA LEU A 19 -0.70 9.42 2.23
C LEU A 19 -0.69 7.91 2.46
N VAL A 20 -0.37 7.47 3.68
CA VAL A 20 -0.37 6.06 4.10
C VAL A 20 -1.27 5.88 5.30
N PHE A 21 -2.41 5.23 5.13
CA PHE A 21 -3.25 4.78 6.25
C PHE A 21 -3.14 3.28 6.42
N CYS A 22 -2.94 2.82 7.66
CA CYS A 22 -3.12 1.43 8.03
C CYS A 22 -3.62 1.28 9.48
N VAL A 23 -4.20 0.12 9.76
CA VAL A 23 -4.95 -0.19 10.98
C VAL A 23 -4.18 -0.62 12.25
N PRO A 24 -2.88 -1.01 12.26
CA PRO A 24 -2.20 -1.45 13.47
C PRO A 24 -2.27 -0.50 14.68
N LEU A 25 -2.14 0.83 14.48
CA LEU A 25 -2.33 1.78 15.58
C LEU A 25 -3.76 1.74 16.12
N ALA A 26 -4.76 1.67 15.24
CA ALA A 26 -6.15 1.55 15.65
C ALA A 26 -6.42 0.22 16.38
N LEU A 27 -5.80 -0.89 15.98
CA LEU A 27 -5.85 -2.17 16.70
C LEU A 27 -5.29 -2.05 18.13
N ALA A 28 -4.11 -1.46 18.29
CA ALA A 28 -3.50 -1.22 19.60
C ALA A 28 -4.40 -0.32 20.46
N TRP A 29 -4.94 0.75 19.86
CA TRP A 29 -5.86 1.67 20.51
C TRP A 29 -7.14 0.97 20.99
N ARG A 30 -7.72 0.11 20.16
CA ARG A 30 -8.90 -0.67 20.52
C ARG A 30 -8.64 -1.55 21.74
N LYS A 31 -7.46 -2.18 21.85
CA LYS A 31 -7.11 -2.98 23.03
C LYS A 31 -6.99 -2.16 24.31
N LEU A 32 -6.57 -0.91 24.22
CA LEU A 32 -6.65 0.02 25.34
C LEU A 32 -8.11 0.35 25.67
N GLN A 33 -8.95 0.59 24.66
CA GLN A 33 -10.36 0.89 24.86
C GLN A 33 -11.16 -0.26 25.47
N ASP A 34 -10.91 -1.49 25.02
CA ASP A 34 -11.55 -2.71 25.54
C ASP A 34 -11.33 -2.85 27.04
N ARG A 35 -10.19 -2.34 27.53
CA ARG A 35 -9.80 -2.42 28.94
C ARG A 35 -10.19 -1.19 29.76
N PHE A 36 -9.96 0.01 29.24
CA PHE A 36 -10.04 1.26 30.02
C PHE A 36 -11.22 2.16 29.59
N GLY A 37 -12.03 1.71 28.63
CA GLY A 37 -12.99 2.53 27.92
C GLY A 37 -12.34 3.52 26.95
N PRO A 38 -13.12 4.39 26.28
CA PRO A 38 -12.58 5.42 25.40
C PRO A 38 -11.49 6.23 26.08
N LEU A 39 -10.34 6.38 25.43
CA LEU A 39 -9.19 7.07 26.04
C LEU A 39 -9.44 8.57 26.10
N ARG A 40 -9.17 9.13 27.28
CA ARG A 40 -9.39 10.55 27.60
C ARG A 40 -8.06 11.18 28.01
N PHE A 41 -7.83 12.38 27.50
CA PHE A 41 -6.66 13.21 27.78
C PHE A 41 -7.12 14.61 28.18
N ASP A 42 -6.23 15.35 28.83
CA ASP A 42 -6.42 16.77 29.11
C ASP A 42 -5.19 17.58 28.64
N PRO A 43 -5.31 18.41 27.57
CA PRO A 43 -6.47 18.57 26.70
C PRO A 43 -6.62 17.41 25.69
N GLN A 44 -7.86 17.09 25.32
CA GLN A 44 -8.21 16.01 24.39
C GLN A 44 -7.70 16.28 22.96
N PRO A 45 -6.80 15.44 22.41
CA PRO A 45 -6.37 15.56 21.02
C PRO A 45 -7.46 15.13 20.04
N PHE A 46 -7.61 15.85 18.92
CA PHE A 46 -8.47 15.43 17.81
C PHE A 46 -8.17 14.00 17.32
N LEU A 47 -6.89 13.63 17.30
CA LEU A 47 -6.45 12.29 16.93
C LEU A 47 -6.97 11.22 17.89
N ALA A 48 -6.97 11.47 19.19
CA ALA A 48 -7.50 10.54 20.19
C ALA A 48 -9.02 10.35 19.98
N ASP A 49 -9.75 11.43 19.71
CA ASP A 49 -11.18 11.35 19.39
C ASP A 49 -11.45 10.57 18.10
N ALA A 50 -10.58 10.72 17.09
CA ALA A 50 -10.70 10.01 15.83
C ALA A 50 -10.41 8.50 16.02
N LEU A 51 -9.34 8.14 16.73
CA LEU A 51 -8.99 6.76 17.06
C LEU A 51 -10.06 6.07 17.91
N ASN A 52 -10.66 6.79 18.87
CA ASN A 52 -11.76 6.27 19.69
C ASN A 52 -13.00 5.85 18.88
N ARG A 53 -13.14 6.33 17.63
CA ARG A 53 -14.30 6.12 16.76
C ARG A 53 -14.04 5.18 15.58
N VAL A 54 -12.81 4.68 15.39
CA VAL A 54 -12.49 3.82 14.23
C VAL A 54 -13.26 2.50 14.33
N PRO A 55 -14.13 2.16 13.36
CA PRO A 55 -14.76 0.84 13.32
C PRO A 55 -13.74 -0.18 12.85
N LEU A 56 -13.40 -1.16 13.69
CA LEU A 56 -12.44 -2.22 13.35
C LEU A 56 -13.10 -3.59 13.20
N ASP A 57 -14.35 -3.70 13.65
CA ASP A 57 -15.15 -4.88 13.44
C ASP A 57 -15.26 -5.12 11.92
N GLU A 58 -15.09 -6.38 11.51
CA GLU A 58 -15.14 -6.82 10.11
C GLU A 58 -13.98 -6.32 9.22
N VAL A 59 -13.20 -5.30 9.63
CA VAL A 59 -12.09 -4.74 8.84
C VAL A 59 -10.92 -5.73 8.72
N ILE A 60 -10.68 -6.54 9.75
CA ILE A 60 -9.49 -7.40 9.86
C ILE A 60 -9.93 -8.77 10.37
N ASP A 61 -9.33 -9.83 9.83
CA ASP A 61 -9.44 -11.16 10.41
C ASP A 61 -8.44 -11.31 11.58
N PRO A 62 -8.87 -11.79 12.77
CA PRO A 62 -7.97 -11.98 13.92
C PRO A 62 -6.75 -12.88 13.66
N THR A 63 -6.80 -13.73 12.64
CA THR A 63 -5.66 -14.58 12.22
C THR A 63 -4.54 -13.77 11.58
N TRP A 64 -4.81 -12.58 11.06
CA TRP A 64 -3.83 -11.70 10.40
C TRP A 64 -3.10 -10.79 11.37
N CYS A 65 -3.50 -10.78 12.63
CA CYS A 65 -3.00 -9.82 13.60
C CYS A 65 -2.56 -10.45 14.93
N VAL A 66 -1.68 -9.70 15.59
CA VAL A 66 -1.40 -9.79 17.02
C VAL A 66 -1.67 -8.42 17.60
N SER A 67 -2.49 -8.35 18.65
CA SER A 67 -2.76 -7.08 19.32
C SER A 67 -3.03 -7.31 20.81
N GLY A 68 -2.59 -6.37 21.64
CA GLY A 68 -2.82 -6.45 23.07
C GLY A 68 -2.46 -5.15 23.77
N ALA A 69 -3.02 -4.96 24.97
CA ALA A 69 -2.69 -3.84 25.83
C ALA A 69 -2.66 -4.29 27.31
N GLY A 70 -1.74 -3.74 28.07
CA GLY A 70 -1.64 -3.97 29.50
C GLY A 70 -0.35 -3.47 30.13
N PHE A 71 -0.12 -3.84 31.38
CA PHE A 71 1.04 -3.40 32.15
C PHE A 71 2.17 -4.43 32.14
N GLY A 72 3.41 -3.98 32.33
CA GLY A 72 4.57 -4.88 32.42
C GLY A 72 4.45 -5.94 33.52
N ALA A 73 3.88 -5.59 34.68
CA ALA A 73 3.65 -6.50 35.80
C ALA A 73 2.72 -7.67 35.44
N GLU A 74 1.91 -7.51 34.39
CA GLU A 74 0.99 -8.54 33.92
C GLU A 74 1.66 -9.46 32.91
N GLY A 75 2.89 -9.22 32.47
CA GLY A 75 3.57 -10.02 31.44
C GLY A 75 3.02 -9.79 30.03
N ILE A 76 2.54 -8.57 29.73
CA ILE A 76 2.00 -8.24 28.40
C ILE A 76 3.04 -8.39 27.28
N LEU A 77 4.31 -8.03 27.55
CA LEU A 77 5.38 -8.09 26.56
C LEU A 77 5.67 -9.54 26.13
N GLU A 78 5.76 -10.44 27.10
CA GLU A 78 6.03 -11.87 26.89
C GLU A 78 4.89 -12.54 26.13
N ARG A 79 3.63 -12.21 26.47
CA ARG A 79 2.46 -12.68 25.72
C ARG A 79 2.49 -12.23 24.26
N LEU A 80 2.71 -10.94 24.01
CA LEU A 80 2.76 -10.40 22.65
C LEU A 80 3.88 -11.04 21.82
N ARG A 81 5.06 -11.24 22.41
CA ARG A 81 6.17 -11.94 21.74
C ARG A 81 5.85 -13.39 21.42
N SER A 82 5.27 -14.11 22.38
CA SER A 82 4.89 -15.51 22.18
C SER A 82 3.85 -15.67 21.09
N GLU A 83 2.81 -14.84 21.09
CA GLU A 83 1.76 -14.85 20.07
C GLU A 83 2.32 -14.47 18.69
N LEU A 84 3.17 -13.43 18.62
CA LEU A 84 3.79 -12.99 17.38
C LEU A 84 4.70 -14.07 16.79
N HIS A 85 5.56 -14.68 17.59
CA HIS A 85 6.43 -15.76 17.12
C HIS A 85 5.64 -16.98 16.67
N GLY A 86 4.54 -17.31 17.38
CA GLY A 86 3.67 -18.42 17.02
C GLY A 86 2.90 -18.21 15.72
N LYS A 87 2.35 -17.02 15.49
CA LYS A 87 1.58 -16.70 14.27
C LYS A 87 2.44 -16.29 13.08
N PHE A 88 3.54 -15.60 13.34
CA PHE A 88 4.41 -14.97 12.32
C PHE A 88 5.88 -15.23 12.64
N PRO A 89 6.41 -16.44 12.35
CA PRO A 89 7.79 -16.80 12.65
C PRO A 89 8.83 -15.87 12.02
N ASP A 90 8.52 -15.30 10.84
CA ASP A 90 9.40 -14.38 10.10
C ASP A 90 9.18 -12.90 10.45
N ALA A 91 8.37 -12.59 11.48
CA ALA A 91 8.12 -11.21 11.89
C ALA A 91 9.38 -10.52 12.41
N ASP A 92 9.52 -9.24 12.07
CA ASP A 92 10.59 -8.34 12.54
C ASP A 92 9.96 -7.22 13.41
N PRO A 93 9.62 -7.48 14.69
CA PRO A 93 8.90 -6.55 15.55
C PRO A 93 9.79 -5.45 16.13
N ARG A 94 10.27 -4.55 15.26
CA ARG A 94 11.18 -3.45 15.63
C ARG A 94 10.62 -2.47 16.67
N LEU A 95 9.29 -2.41 16.81
CA LEU A 95 8.62 -1.52 17.75
C LEU A 95 8.30 -2.17 19.11
N LEU A 96 8.50 -3.49 19.27
CA LEU A 96 8.38 -4.11 20.59
C LEU A 96 9.65 -3.82 21.40
N PRO A 97 9.53 -3.28 22.62
CA PRO A 97 10.71 -2.99 23.44
C PRO A 97 11.41 -4.28 23.88
N SER A 98 12.69 -4.17 24.22
CA SER A 98 13.49 -5.30 24.73
C SER A 98 13.07 -5.73 26.15
N SER A 99 12.65 -4.78 26.99
CA SER A 99 12.11 -4.98 28.33
C SER A 99 11.00 -3.96 28.63
N LEU A 100 10.17 -4.24 29.64
CA LEU A 100 9.07 -3.35 30.07
C LEU A 100 9.04 -3.28 31.60
N ALA A 101 9.02 -2.07 32.16
CA ALA A 101 8.91 -1.88 33.61
C ALA A 101 7.54 -2.36 34.13
N PRO A 102 7.43 -2.82 35.39
CA PRO A 102 6.19 -3.41 35.91
C PRO A 102 4.96 -2.49 35.79
N ASP A 103 5.12 -1.18 35.98
CA ASP A 103 4.03 -0.21 35.94
C ASP A 103 3.87 0.49 34.58
N ALA A 104 4.73 0.18 33.62
CA ALA A 104 4.68 0.73 32.27
C ALA A 104 3.52 0.14 31.49
N LEU A 105 2.75 1.03 30.84
CA LEU A 105 1.64 0.66 29.95
C LEU A 105 2.19 0.37 28.56
N LEU A 106 1.82 -0.77 27.98
CA LEU A 106 2.10 -1.12 26.60
C LEU A 106 0.79 -1.38 25.87
N ALA A 107 0.68 -0.85 24.65
CA ALA A 107 -0.31 -1.27 23.67
C ALA A 107 0.39 -1.53 22.35
N TYR A 108 0.04 -2.64 21.71
CA TYR A 108 0.70 -3.08 20.50
C TYR A 108 -0.32 -3.65 19.52
N GLY A 109 -0.09 -3.38 18.24
CA GLY A 109 -0.85 -3.91 17.13
C GLY A 109 0.10 -4.27 16.00
N TYR A 110 -0.08 -5.45 15.45
CA TYR A 110 0.68 -5.98 14.33
C TYR A 110 -0.29 -6.57 13.32
N LEU A 111 -0.05 -6.34 12.03
CA LEU A 111 -0.81 -6.89 10.93
C LEU A 111 0.19 -7.46 9.91
N SER A 112 -0.04 -8.70 9.48
CA SER A 112 0.67 -9.29 8.35
C SER A 112 -0.33 -9.94 7.40
N ARG A 113 -0.27 -9.54 6.13
CA ARG A 113 -1.11 -10.09 5.06
C ARG A 113 -0.29 -10.23 3.79
N ASP A 114 -0.22 -11.44 3.26
CA ASP A 114 0.43 -11.77 1.98
C ASP A 114 -0.66 -12.10 0.95
N LEU A 115 -0.73 -11.31 -0.11
CA LEU A 115 -1.68 -11.46 -1.21
C LEU A 115 -0.89 -11.74 -2.48
N ARG A 116 -1.04 -12.96 -3.01
CA ARG A 116 -0.31 -13.40 -4.21
C ARG A 116 -1.24 -13.54 -5.39
N PHE A 117 -0.82 -13.03 -6.55
CA PHE A 117 -1.55 -13.23 -7.79
C PHE A 117 -1.37 -14.69 -8.27
N PRO A 118 -2.46 -15.38 -8.67
CA PRO A 118 -2.36 -16.74 -9.18
C PRO A 118 -1.43 -16.86 -10.39
N THR A 119 -1.46 -15.87 -11.27
CA THR A 119 -0.54 -15.76 -12.42
C THR A 119 0.24 -14.46 -12.29
N PRO A 120 1.59 -14.49 -12.32
CA PRO A 120 2.37 -13.26 -12.39
C PRO A 120 1.98 -12.39 -13.59
N PHE A 121 1.83 -11.09 -13.35
CA PHE A 121 1.66 -10.09 -14.40
C PHE A 121 2.93 -9.94 -15.25
N ALA A 122 2.77 -9.35 -16.42
CA ALA A 122 3.84 -9.01 -17.35
C ALA A 122 4.64 -7.81 -16.84
N LEU A 123 5.97 -7.86 -16.91
CA LEU A 123 6.83 -6.70 -16.60
C LEU A 123 6.69 -5.63 -17.67
N ARG A 124 6.48 -4.38 -17.26
CA ARG A 124 6.31 -3.22 -18.15
C ARG A 124 7.06 -2.01 -17.58
N ASP A 125 7.05 -0.93 -18.34
CA ASP A 125 7.37 0.41 -17.85
C ASP A 125 6.16 1.32 -18.10
N VAL A 126 6.03 2.38 -17.30
CA VAL A 126 4.99 3.41 -17.48
C VAL A 126 5.56 4.79 -17.21
N CYS A 127 5.05 5.80 -17.92
CA CYS A 127 5.34 7.18 -17.62
C CYS A 127 4.33 7.70 -16.60
N PHE A 128 4.74 7.79 -15.34
CA PHE A 128 3.94 8.35 -14.25
C PHE A 128 4.33 9.81 -14.04
N GLN A 129 3.39 10.73 -14.27
CA GLN A 129 3.62 12.18 -14.14
C GLN A 129 4.91 12.68 -14.82
N GLY A 130 5.23 12.15 -16.00
CA GLY A 130 6.42 12.53 -16.76
C GLY A 130 7.70 11.78 -16.40
N GLN A 131 7.67 10.86 -15.43
CA GLN A 131 8.81 10.03 -15.05
C GLN A 131 8.59 8.56 -15.43
N TYR A 132 9.60 7.93 -16.03
CA TYR A 132 9.55 6.50 -16.37
C TYR A 132 9.87 5.64 -15.15
N VAL A 133 8.94 4.75 -14.82
CA VAL A 133 9.03 3.86 -13.66
C VAL A 133 8.73 2.43 -14.06
N ARG A 134 9.26 1.47 -13.29
CA ARG A 134 8.93 0.05 -13.46
C ARG A 134 7.46 -0.18 -13.16
N ALA A 135 6.82 -1.00 -13.97
CA ALA A 135 5.41 -1.32 -13.89
C ALA A 135 5.15 -2.80 -14.19
N PHE A 136 3.89 -3.20 -14.07
CA PHE A 136 3.41 -4.50 -14.50
C PHE A 136 2.03 -4.39 -15.15
N GLY A 137 1.64 -5.42 -15.91
CA GLY A 137 0.45 -5.41 -16.76
C GLY A 137 0.03 -6.79 -17.24
N ILE A 138 -0.88 -6.84 -18.22
CA ILE A 138 -1.35 -8.13 -18.76
C ILE A 138 -0.54 -8.66 -19.95
N ASN A 139 0.16 -7.79 -20.69
CA ASN A 139 0.78 -8.13 -21.97
C ASN A 139 2.32 -8.04 -21.89
N ASP A 140 3.03 -9.07 -22.37
CA ASP A 140 4.51 -9.18 -22.31
C ASP A 140 5.24 -8.47 -23.46
N GLY A 141 4.60 -7.57 -24.20
CA GLY A 141 5.12 -7.09 -25.48
C GLY A 141 4.65 -7.99 -26.64
N PRO A 142 5.52 -8.77 -27.32
CA PRO A 142 5.20 -9.46 -28.58
C PRO A 142 4.26 -10.65 -28.44
N HIS A 143 4.10 -11.17 -27.23
CA HIS A 143 3.23 -12.31 -26.93
C HIS A 143 1.95 -11.78 -26.30
N PRO A 144 0.84 -11.63 -27.08
CA PRO A 144 -0.20 -10.67 -26.72
C PRO A 144 -1.16 -11.18 -25.65
N ASP A 145 -1.34 -12.49 -25.50
CA ASP A 145 -2.51 -13.00 -24.78
C ASP A 145 -2.11 -14.06 -23.75
N ASN A 146 -2.12 -13.68 -22.47
CA ASN A 146 -2.24 -14.64 -21.38
C ASN A 146 -3.63 -14.47 -20.73
N PRO A 147 -4.63 -15.28 -21.11
CA PRO A 147 -5.98 -15.18 -20.57
C PRO A 147 -6.04 -15.28 -19.05
N ALA A 148 -5.09 -15.96 -18.41
CA ALA A 148 -5.05 -16.07 -16.95
C ALA A 148 -4.73 -14.73 -16.27
N ARG A 149 -3.90 -13.87 -16.88
CA ARG A 149 -3.63 -12.51 -16.38
C ARG A 149 -4.84 -11.59 -16.52
N CYS A 150 -5.62 -11.77 -17.59
CA CYS A 150 -6.87 -11.02 -17.78
C CYS A 150 -7.95 -11.47 -16.79
N ALA A 151 -8.07 -12.78 -16.55
CA ALA A 151 -9.07 -13.36 -15.66
C ALA A 151 -8.92 -12.93 -14.19
N GLN A 152 -7.72 -12.51 -13.77
CA GLN A 152 -7.45 -11.99 -12.43
C GLN A 152 -7.56 -10.45 -12.34
N VAL A 153 -8.19 -9.80 -13.32
CA VAL A 153 -8.47 -8.35 -13.29
C VAL A 153 -9.96 -8.12 -13.52
N ILE A 154 -10.58 -7.35 -12.63
CA ILE A 154 -11.99 -6.96 -12.72
C ILE A 154 -12.04 -5.44 -12.86
N ALA A 155 -12.58 -4.94 -13.97
CA ALA A 155 -12.92 -3.54 -14.12
C ALA A 155 -14.25 -3.24 -13.42
N HIS A 156 -14.23 -2.29 -12.50
CA HIS A 156 -15.40 -1.86 -11.75
C HIS A 156 -16.04 -0.59 -12.32
N ASP A 157 -15.20 0.34 -12.79
CA ASP A 157 -15.61 1.60 -13.40
C ASP A 157 -14.59 2.00 -14.48
N TYR A 158 -15.07 2.63 -15.55
CA TYR A 158 -14.23 3.19 -16.61
C TYR A 158 -14.92 4.42 -17.21
N VAL A 159 -14.46 5.60 -16.79
CA VAL A 159 -14.92 6.88 -17.35
C VAL A 159 -14.00 7.29 -18.49
N SER A 160 -12.70 7.12 -18.32
CA SER A 160 -11.68 7.37 -19.34
C SER A 160 -10.38 6.65 -19.01
N SER A 161 -9.36 6.77 -19.87
CA SER A 161 -8.01 6.28 -19.59
C SER A 161 -7.31 7.03 -18.45
N ASP A 162 -7.89 8.13 -17.97
CA ASP A 162 -7.41 8.87 -16.81
C ASP A 162 -8.27 8.65 -15.56
N GLU A 163 -9.43 7.99 -15.68
CA GLU A 163 -10.37 7.81 -14.58
C GLU A 163 -11.05 6.43 -14.62
N PHE A 164 -10.64 5.55 -13.71
CA PHE A 164 -11.10 4.16 -13.64
C PHE A 164 -10.89 3.53 -12.27
N VAL A 165 -11.59 2.43 -12.00
CA VAL A 165 -11.41 1.58 -10.83
C VAL A 165 -11.32 0.12 -11.27
N ILE A 166 -10.27 -0.56 -10.81
CA ILE A 166 -10.02 -1.98 -11.10
C ILE A 166 -9.68 -2.74 -9.81
N GLU A 167 -9.96 -4.04 -9.81
CA GLU A 167 -9.52 -5.01 -8.80
C GLU A 167 -8.52 -5.98 -9.42
N LEU A 168 -7.42 -6.24 -8.70
CA LEU A 168 -6.50 -7.32 -8.99
C LEU A 168 -6.81 -8.50 -8.06
N CYS A 169 -7.26 -9.62 -8.63
CA CYS A 169 -7.69 -10.78 -7.88
C CYS A 169 -6.47 -11.58 -7.38
N ALA A 170 -6.16 -11.46 -6.09
CA ALA A 170 -5.16 -12.28 -5.42
C ALA A 170 -5.73 -13.66 -5.01
N GLY A 171 -6.22 -14.42 -5.99
CA GLY A 171 -6.81 -15.75 -5.79
C GLY A 171 -8.20 -15.75 -5.15
N HIS A 172 -8.57 -16.87 -4.52
CA HIS A 172 -9.83 -17.03 -3.79
C HIS A 172 -9.68 -16.52 -2.36
N THR A 173 -9.53 -15.20 -2.22
CA THR A 173 -9.45 -14.54 -0.92
C THR A 173 -10.67 -13.67 -0.66
N GLU A 174 -10.92 -13.45 0.63
CA GLU A 174 -11.87 -12.47 1.14
C GLU A 174 -11.36 -11.03 0.93
N ASP A 175 -10.18 -10.85 0.32
CA ASP A 175 -9.52 -9.57 0.10
C ASP A 175 -9.75 -9.05 -1.32
N ARG A 176 -9.69 -7.73 -1.46
CA ARG A 176 -9.61 -7.02 -2.73
C ARG A 176 -8.33 -6.18 -2.74
N VAL A 177 -7.58 -6.26 -3.83
CA VAL A 177 -6.51 -5.30 -4.17
C VAL A 177 -7.11 -4.32 -5.17
N LEU A 178 -7.49 -3.14 -4.72
CA LEU A 178 -8.13 -2.13 -5.56
C LEU A 178 -7.14 -1.06 -5.99
N ILE A 179 -7.22 -0.68 -7.26
CA ILE A 179 -6.52 0.47 -7.84
C ILE A 179 -7.57 1.42 -8.40
N ALA A 180 -7.59 2.65 -7.91
CA ALA A 180 -8.50 3.70 -8.34
C ALA A 180 -7.71 4.94 -8.74
N GLN A 181 -7.58 5.18 -10.04
CA GLN A 181 -7.10 6.46 -10.55
C GLN A 181 -8.33 7.36 -10.69
N ILE A 182 -8.61 8.16 -9.66
CA ILE A 182 -9.76 9.06 -9.59
C ILE A 182 -9.30 10.39 -8.99
N PRO A 183 -10.00 11.52 -9.25
CA PRO A 183 -9.68 12.79 -8.59
C PRO A 183 -9.72 12.65 -7.06
N PRO A 184 -8.74 13.20 -6.32
CA PRO A 184 -8.77 13.18 -4.86
C PRO A 184 -9.95 14.04 -4.37
N CYS A 185 -10.61 13.55 -3.32
CA CYS A 185 -11.59 14.34 -2.58
C CYS A 185 -10.88 15.19 -1.50
N SER A 186 -11.65 15.83 -0.62
CA SER A 186 -11.07 16.68 0.44
C SER A 186 -10.21 15.91 1.46
N ARG A 187 -10.50 14.62 1.67
CA ARG A 187 -9.85 13.76 2.67
C ARG A 187 -9.73 12.34 2.16
N LEU A 188 -8.74 11.60 2.66
CA LEU A 188 -8.46 10.23 2.24
C LEU A 188 -9.70 9.32 2.33
N GLY A 189 -10.45 9.40 3.43
CA GLY A 189 -11.66 8.59 3.64
C GLY A 189 -12.79 8.91 2.67
N VAL A 190 -12.89 10.16 2.20
CA VAL A 190 -13.89 10.54 1.19
C VAL A 190 -13.49 9.96 -0.17
N THR A 191 -12.19 9.99 -0.50
CA THR A 191 -11.65 9.36 -1.72
C THR A 191 -11.83 7.83 -1.69
N VAL A 192 -11.61 7.20 -0.54
CA VAL A 192 -11.90 5.77 -0.31
C VAL A 192 -13.38 5.48 -0.56
N GLY A 193 -14.30 6.23 0.05
CA GLY A 193 -15.73 6.06 -0.16
C GLY A 193 -16.13 6.20 -1.64
N ALA A 194 -15.61 7.24 -2.31
CA ALA A 194 -15.85 7.47 -3.73
C ALA A 194 -15.33 6.35 -4.65
N ALA A 195 -14.25 5.66 -4.27
CA ALA A 195 -13.75 4.49 -4.98
C ALA A 195 -14.61 3.23 -4.70
N LEU A 196 -15.08 3.05 -3.48
CA LEU A 196 -15.94 1.90 -3.11
C LEU A 196 -17.34 1.99 -3.75
N GLU A 197 -17.90 3.20 -3.88
CA GLU A 197 -19.16 3.44 -4.59
C GLU A 197 -19.09 3.09 -6.09
N ARG A 198 -17.88 2.96 -6.64
CA ARG A 198 -17.64 2.62 -8.05
C ARG A 198 -17.61 1.12 -8.33
N LEU A 199 -17.58 0.28 -7.30
CA LEU A 199 -17.41 -1.18 -7.46
C LEU A 199 -18.50 -1.84 -8.31
N GLU A 200 -19.70 -1.25 -8.38
CA GLU A 200 -20.82 -1.86 -9.09
C GLU A 200 -21.27 -1.09 -10.35
N ARG A 201 -20.47 -0.13 -10.83
CA ARG A 201 -20.86 0.75 -11.96
C ARG A 201 -20.90 0.04 -13.31
N LEU A 202 -19.92 -0.83 -13.58
CA LEU A 202 -19.94 -1.64 -14.79
C LEU A 202 -20.84 -2.86 -14.60
N ARG A 203 -21.60 -3.21 -15.65
CA ARG A 203 -22.40 -4.44 -15.68
C ARG A 203 -21.47 -5.66 -15.64
N PRO A 204 -21.87 -6.80 -15.04
CA PRO A 204 -21.00 -7.98 -14.92
C PRO A 204 -20.31 -8.41 -16.22
N GLY A 205 -21.00 -8.35 -17.36
CA GLY A 205 -20.43 -8.70 -18.68
C GLY A 205 -19.37 -7.72 -19.22
N ASP A 206 -19.34 -6.49 -18.70
CA ASP A 206 -18.40 -5.44 -19.10
C ASP A 206 -17.20 -5.33 -18.15
N ARG A 207 -17.17 -6.13 -17.06
CA ARG A 207 -16.10 -6.07 -16.05
C ARG A 207 -14.85 -6.87 -16.42
N ALA A 208 -15.00 -7.89 -17.25
CA ALA A 208 -13.87 -8.70 -17.66
C ALA A 208 -12.87 -7.84 -18.45
N LEU A 209 -11.59 -7.93 -18.09
CA LEU A 209 -10.53 -7.33 -18.89
C LEU A 209 -10.32 -8.18 -20.15
N ARG A 210 -10.26 -7.53 -21.31
CA ARG A 210 -9.99 -8.21 -22.57
C ARG A 210 -8.49 -8.25 -22.85
N SER A 211 -8.06 -9.24 -23.61
CA SER A 211 -6.63 -9.41 -23.91
C SER A 211 -6.07 -8.32 -24.82
N ASP A 212 -6.93 -7.71 -25.64
CA ASP A 212 -6.57 -6.57 -26.47
C ASP A 212 -6.57 -5.24 -25.72
N GLU A 213 -7.04 -5.18 -24.47
CA GLU A 213 -6.97 -3.99 -23.60
C GLU A 213 -5.57 -3.80 -23.00
N GLU A 214 -5.31 -2.64 -22.41
CA GLU A 214 -4.01 -2.33 -21.80
C GLU A 214 -4.13 -2.12 -20.30
N LEU A 215 -3.19 -2.71 -19.55
CA LEU A 215 -3.03 -2.52 -18.12
C LEU A 215 -1.57 -2.19 -17.80
N SER A 216 -1.30 -1.07 -17.16
CA SER A 216 0.02 -0.74 -16.60
C SER A 216 -0.13 -0.14 -15.21
N ILE A 217 0.49 -0.76 -14.22
CA ILE A 217 0.47 -0.32 -12.82
C ILE A 217 1.91 -0.19 -12.33
N PRO A 218 2.34 0.96 -11.80
CA PRO A 218 3.66 1.12 -11.19
C PRO A 218 3.93 0.08 -10.10
N ARG A 219 5.17 -0.42 -10.04
CA ARG A 219 5.64 -1.19 -8.89
C ARG A 219 5.82 -0.24 -7.71
N LEU A 220 5.36 -0.66 -6.54
CA LEU A 220 5.46 0.13 -5.31
C LEU A 220 6.27 -0.62 -4.26
N GLN A 221 7.14 0.09 -3.57
CA GLN A 221 7.86 -0.38 -2.40
C GLN A 221 8.06 0.77 -1.43
N LEU A 222 7.59 0.60 -0.18
CA LEU A 222 7.72 1.62 0.85
C LEU A 222 8.03 1.01 2.22
N GLU A 223 8.80 1.76 3.00
CA GLU A 223 9.00 1.56 4.43
C GLU A 223 8.89 2.94 5.09
N VAL A 224 7.83 3.16 5.88
CA VAL A 224 7.54 4.46 6.50
C VAL A 224 7.36 4.26 7.99
N ASN A 225 8.11 5.01 8.79
CA ASN A 225 7.96 5.08 10.24
C ASN A 225 7.48 6.48 10.63
N ARG A 226 6.46 6.58 11.49
CA ARG A 226 6.00 7.84 12.06
C ARG A 226 5.84 7.73 13.57
N ARG A 227 6.33 8.75 14.28
CA ARG A 227 6.00 9.05 15.67
C ARG A 227 4.79 9.99 15.74
N PHE A 228 3.87 9.77 16.67
CA PHE A 228 2.69 10.60 16.90
C PHE A 228 2.88 11.47 18.13
N ASP A 229 3.66 12.54 17.98
CA ASP A 229 3.99 13.47 19.08
C ASP A 229 2.75 14.16 19.66
N GLU A 230 1.65 14.20 18.92
CA GLU A 230 0.38 14.75 19.38
C GLU A 230 -0.26 13.91 20.49
N LEU A 231 0.21 12.68 20.72
CA LEU A 231 -0.26 11.76 21.78
C LEU A 231 0.76 11.59 22.91
N VAL A 232 2.00 11.98 22.69
CA VAL A 232 3.13 11.78 23.60
C VAL A 232 3.10 12.81 24.74
N HIS A 233 3.50 12.38 25.95
CA HIS A 233 3.60 13.21 27.16
C HIS A 233 2.32 13.95 27.57
N ARG A 234 1.16 13.50 27.06
CA ARG A 234 -0.15 14.01 27.48
C ARG A 234 -0.73 13.15 28.60
N PRO A 235 -1.26 13.76 29.67
CA PRO A 235 -1.82 13.01 30.79
C PRO A 235 -3.10 12.31 30.38
N LEU A 236 -3.18 11.02 30.69
CA LEU A 236 -4.39 10.21 30.58
C LEU A 236 -5.28 10.46 31.80
N CYS A 237 -6.59 10.50 31.55
CA CYS A 237 -7.61 10.83 32.57
C CYS A 237 -8.58 9.67 32.84
N ASN A 238 -8.33 8.48 32.29
CA ASN A 238 -9.06 7.27 32.67
C ASN A 238 -8.67 6.88 34.09
N GLN A 239 -9.60 6.33 34.88
CA GLN A 239 -9.42 6.09 36.33
C GLN A 239 -8.13 5.29 36.65
N GLU A 240 -7.86 4.20 35.92
CA GLU A 240 -6.66 3.37 36.10
C GLU A 240 -5.39 3.96 35.46
N LEU A 241 -5.55 4.96 34.58
CA LEU A 241 -4.44 5.58 33.83
C LEU A 241 -4.15 7.01 34.32
N GLN A 242 -4.80 7.46 35.39
CA GLN A 242 -4.74 8.83 35.85
C GLN A 242 -3.29 9.29 36.06
N GLY A 243 -2.88 10.33 35.33
CA GLY A 243 -1.53 10.90 35.41
C GLY A 243 -0.44 10.11 34.68
N LYS A 244 -0.75 8.96 34.07
CA LYS A 244 0.17 8.28 33.15
C LYS A 244 0.20 8.99 31.80
N THR A 245 1.31 8.85 31.08
CA THR A 245 1.52 9.41 29.75
C THR A 245 2.06 8.34 28.81
N PHE A 246 1.91 8.54 27.50
CA PHE A 246 2.70 7.79 26.52
C PHE A 246 4.06 8.44 26.37
N ASP A 247 5.14 7.67 26.56
CA ASP A 247 6.50 8.14 26.30
C ASP A 247 6.80 8.13 24.80
N GLU A 248 6.25 7.14 24.08
CA GLU A 248 6.37 7.01 22.64
C GLU A 248 5.11 6.42 22.02
N VAL A 249 4.76 6.87 20.81
CA VAL A 249 3.71 6.26 19.98
C VAL A 249 4.21 6.23 18.54
N HIS A 250 4.42 5.04 17.97
CA HIS A 250 4.95 4.88 16.63
C HIS A 250 4.10 3.95 15.77
N GLN A 251 4.12 4.18 14.46
CA GLN A 251 3.61 3.24 13.44
C GLN A 251 4.64 3.07 12.33
N LEU A 252 5.04 1.82 12.09
CA LEU A 252 5.91 1.40 11.00
C LEU A 252 5.09 0.60 9.98
N VAL A 253 5.17 0.97 8.70
CA VAL A 253 4.53 0.26 7.58
C VAL A 253 5.59 -0.15 6.58
N LYS A 254 5.60 -1.44 6.24
CA LYS A 254 6.35 -1.99 5.11
C LYS A 254 5.35 -2.55 4.12
N PHE A 255 5.40 -2.10 2.87
CA PHE A 255 4.50 -2.57 1.82
C PHE A 255 5.23 -2.70 0.50
N LYS A 256 4.82 -3.70 -0.30
CA LYS A 256 5.34 -3.95 -1.64
C LYS A 256 4.22 -4.44 -2.56
N LEU A 257 4.14 -3.88 -3.75
CA LEU A 257 3.28 -4.34 -4.85
C LEU A 257 4.13 -4.50 -6.12
N ASP A 258 4.09 -5.68 -6.73
CA ASP A 258 4.77 -5.97 -7.99
C ASP A 258 4.08 -7.08 -8.80
N GLU A 259 4.73 -7.52 -9.89
CA GLU A 259 4.17 -8.42 -10.90
C GLU A 259 3.81 -9.82 -10.38
N ALA A 260 4.60 -10.36 -9.45
CA ALA A 260 4.49 -11.75 -8.99
C ALA A 260 4.23 -11.87 -7.48
N GLY A 261 4.63 -10.87 -6.70
CA GLY A 261 5.70 -11.12 -5.73
C GLY A 261 7.10 -11.03 -6.40
N ALA A 262 8.22 -11.32 -5.75
CA ALA A 262 9.56 -10.88 -6.21
C ALA A 262 10.31 -11.71 -7.33
N ARG A 263 10.87 -10.96 -8.33
CA ARG A 263 12.09 -11.14 -9.21
C ARG A 263 12.03 -12.13 -10.42
N VAL A 264 12.67 -11.95 -11.62
CA VAL A 264 12.84 -10.93 -12.71
C VAL A 264 13.53 -11.62 -13.92
N THR A 265 13.16 -11.34 -15.19
CA THR A 265 13.97 -10.98 -16.41
C THR A 265 13.08 -10.81 -17.68
N ALA A 266 13.55 -10.11 -18.74
CA ALA A 266 12.75 -9.47 -19.82
C ALA A 266 13.28 -9.62 -21.28
N GLU A 267 12.41 -9.46 -22.31
CA GLU A 267 12.69 -9.07 -23.73
C GLU A 267 11.38 -8.78 -24.54
N ALA A 268 11.42 -8.07 -25.70
CA ALA A 268 10.23 -7.56 -26.44
C ALA A 268 10.32 -7.55 -28.00
N VAL A 269 9.16 -7.51 -28.70
CA VAL A 269 8.88 -7.27 -30.15
C VAL A 269 7.42 -6.74 -30.32
N MET A 270 7.02 -6.18 -31.47
CA MET A 270 5.69 -5.61 -31.75
C MET A 270 5.04 -6.18 -33.03
N HIS A 271 3.70 -6.35 -33.07
CA HIS A 271 2.87 -6.33 -34.29
C HIS A 271 1.37 -5.98 -33.98
N GLY A 272 0.65 -5.37 -34.95
CA GLY A 272 -0.82 -5.06 -34.95
C GLY A 272 -1.54 -5.69 -36.18
N TYR A 273 -2.84 -5.56 -36.49
CA TYR A 273 -4.02 -4.82 -35.97
C TYR A 273 -5.33 -5.58 -36.34
N GLY A 274 -6.44 -5.23 -35.68
CA GLY A 274 -7.83 -5.46 -36.10
C GLY A 274 -8.76 -4.31 -35.64
N VAL A 275 -9.93 -4.14 -36.29
CA VAL A 275 -10.88 -3.00 -36.16
C VAL A 275 -11.43 -2.85 -34.71
N PRO A 276 -11.44 -1.63 -34.10
CA PRO A 276 -11.63 -1.49 -32.67
C PRO A 276 -13.11 -1.46 -32.27
N THR A 277 -13.49 -2.34 -31.35
CA THR A 277 -14.35 -1.88 -30.24
C THR A 277 -13.53 -0.83 -29.46
N PRO A 278 -14.12 0.25 -28.92
CA PRO A 278 -13.35 1.26 -28.20
C PRO A 278 -12.60 0.58 -27.05
N LYS A 279 -11.28 0.46 -27.23
CA LYS A 279 -10.37 -0.24 -26.32
C LYS A 279 -10.23 0.57 -25.05
N ARG A 280 -10.42 -0.05 -23.88
CA ARG A 280 -10.14 0.59 -22.59
C ARG A 280 -8.64 0.54 -22.30
N TYR A 281 -8.14 1.62 -21.73
CA TYR A 281 -6.73 1.74 -21.33
C TYR A 281 -6.66 2.00 -19.83
N PHE A 282 -6.22 1.00 -19.07
CA PHE A 282 -6.01 1.05 -17.64
C PHE A 282 -4.53 1.34 -17.35
N ILE A 283 -4.08 2.53 -17.72
CA ILE A 283 -2.69 2.96 -17.54
C ILE A 283 -2.61 3.91 -16.35
N VAL A 284 -2.02 3.45 -15.25
CA VAL A 284 -1.83 4.24 -14.04
C VAL A 284 -0.65 5.19 -14.25
N ARG A 285 -0.96 6.45 -14.54
CA ARG A 285 0.00 7.50 -14.92
C ARG A 285 -0.18 8.82 -14.16
N LYS A 286 -1.23 8.92 -13.35
CA LYS A 286 -1.62 10.06 -12.52
C LYS A 286 -1.80 9.62 -11.07
N PRO A 287 -1.89 10.55 -10.09
CA PRO A 287 -2.17 10.19 -8.72
C PRO A 287 -3.33 9.20 -8.58
N PHE A 288 -3.16 8.21 -7.73
CA PHE A 288 -4.10 7.11 -7.59
C PHE A 288 -4.16 6.60 -6.17
N LEU A 289 -5.29 5.98 -5.85
CA LEU A 289 -5.55 5.28 -4.60
C LEU A 289 -5.30 3.78 -4.80
N LEU A 290 -4.48 3.18 -3.93
CA LEU A 290 -4.38 1.74 -3.76
C LEU A 290 -5.03 1.36 -2.43
N MET A 291 -5.86 0.31 -2.44
CA MET A 291 -6.47 -0.21 -1.20
C MET A 291 -6.32 -1.72 -1.09
N LEU A 292 -6.09 -2.18 0.14
CA LEU A 292 -6.35 -3.55 0.55
C LEU A 292 -7.55 -3.54 1.51
N ILE A 293 -8.61 -4.26 1.13
CA ILE A 293 -9.89 -4.25 1.84
C ILE A 293 -10.52 -5.64 1.84
N ARG A 294 -11.13 -6.04 2.95
CA ARG A 294 -11.97 -7.25 2.97
C ARG A 294 -13.27 -6.97 2.25
N ARG A 295 -13.80 -7.94 1.51
CA ARG A 295 -15.05 -7.81 0.73
C ARG A 295 -16.23 -7.33 1.57
N SER A 296 -16.31 -7.73 2.83
CA SER A 296 -17.36 -7.32 3.78
C SER A 296 -17.06 -6.03 4.54
N ALA A 297 -15.81 -5.54 4.52
CA ALA A 297 -15.41 -4.42 5.36
C ALA A 297 -15.86 -3.07 4.80
N PRO A 298 -16.30 -2.13 5.65
CA PRO A 298 -16.70 -0.79 5.23
C PRO A 298 -15.51 0.13 4.94
N ILE A 299 -14.32 -0.21 5.45
CA ILE A 299 -13.07 0.54 5.27
C ILE A 299 -11.90 -0.41 4.96
N PRO A 300 -10.88 0.04 4.22
CA PRO A 300 -9.68 -0.74 3.98
C PRO A 300 -8.84 -0.92 5.24
N TYR A 301 -8.07 -2.00 5.32
CA TYR A 301 -7.03 -2.15 6.35
C TYR A 301 -5.69 -1.50 5.94
N LEU A 302 -5.53 -1.19 4.64
CA LEU A 302 -4.45 -0.39 4.08
C LEU A 302 -5.00 0.50 2.95
N ALA A 303 -4.73 1.81 3.02
CA ALA A 303 -5.00 2.74 1.92
C ALA A 303 -3.79 3.62 1.66
N LEU A 304 -3.37 3.69 0.40
CA LEU A 304 -2.24 4.49 -0.08
C LEU A 304 -2.73 5.49 -1.12
N TRP A 305 -2.61 6.78 -0.85
CA TRP A 305 -2.69 7.80 -1.89
C TRP A 305 -1.29 8.03 -2.44
N VAL A 306 -1.07 7.59 -3.68
CA VAL A 306 0.21 7.72 -4.40
C VAL A 306 0.14 8.98 -5.26
N GLU A 307 0.68 10.07 -4.74
CA GLU A 307 0.74 11.37 -5.41
C GLU A 307 2.06 11.55 -6.16
N THR A 308 3.14 10.88 -5.74
CA THR A 308 4.49 11.05 -6.27
C THR A 308 5.16 9.73 -6.62
N THR A 309 6.36 9.80 -7.20
CA THR A 309 7.19 8.63 -7.52
C THR A 309 8.02 8.12 -6.34
N ALA A 310 7.89 8.69 -5.14
CA ALA A 310 8.74 8.36 -3.98
C ALA A 310 8.73 6.88 -3.57
N TRP A 311 7.66 6.15 -3.90
CA TRP A 311 7.52 4.71 -3.62
C TRP A 311 7.75 3.83 -4.84
N MET A 312 8.02 4.44 -6.00
CA MET A 312 8.15 3.71 -7.26
C MET A 312 9.58 3.23 -7.47
N GLN A 313 9.70 2.05 -8.06
CA GLN A 313 11.02 1.57 -8.49
C GLN A 313 11.42 2.30 -9.79
N GLU A 314 12.50 3.08 -9.72
CA GLU A 314 13.06 3.75 -10.90
C GLU A 314 13.50 2.71 -11.95
N GLN A 315 13.33 3.07 -13.23
CA GLN A 315 14.02 2.36 -14.29
C GLN A 315 15.51 2.73 -14.18
N PRO A 316 16.45 1.75 -14.16
CA PRO A 316 17.85 2.10 -14.29
C PRO A 316 18.04 2.86 -15.61
N THR A 317 18.57 4.08 -15.55
CA THR A 317 18.98 4.84 -16.73
C THR A 317 19.88 3.95 -17.57
N PRO A 318 19.63 3.76 -18.88
CA PRO A 318 20.57 3.06 -19.73
C PRO A 318 21.92 3.76 -19.58
N VAL A 319 22.91 3.07 -19.01
CA VAL A 319 24.29 3.54 -19.07
C VAL A 319 24.62 3.55 -20.56
N PRO A 320 24.88 4.70 -21.19
CA PRO A 320 25.28 4.70 -22.60
C PRO A 320 26.50 3.78 -22.72
N PRO A 321 26.53 2.88 -23.72
CA PRO A 321 27.68 2.01 -23.90
C PRO A 321 28.93 2.87 -23.93
N ALA A 322 29.95 2.50 -23.16
CA ALA A 322 31.24 3.16 -23.21
C ALA A 322 31.65 3.25 -24.68
N LEU A 323 31.90 4.47 -25.17
CA LEU A 323 32.43 4.64 -26.53
C LEU A 323 33.63 3.71 -26.65
N PRO A 324 33.70 2.86 -27.69
CA PRO A 324 34.86 2.01 -27.88
C PRO A 324 36.09 2.92 -27.89
N THR A 325 37.06 2.66 -27.02
CA THR A 325 38.38 3.26 -27.09
C THR A 325 38.93 2.94 -28.47
N ILE A 326 38.91 3.93 -29.36
CA ILE A 326 39.51 3.81 -30.69
C ILE A 326 41.01 3.63 -30.45
N ASP A 327 41.53 2.45 -30.81
CA ASP A 327 42.96 2.21 -30.78
C ASP A 327 43.63 3.10 -31.83
N PRO A 328 44.51 4.05 -31.45
CA PRO A 328 45.20 4.92 -32.39
C PRO A 328 46.10 4.18 -33.38
N SER A 329 46.34 2.87 -33.19
CA SER A 329 47.03 2.01 -34.16
C SER A 329 46.26 1.80 -35.47
N PHE A 330 44.94 2.07 -35.49
CA PHE A 330 44.11 1.98 -36.70
C PHE A 330 44.22 3.19 -37.63
N TRP A 331 44.95 4.25 -37.25
CA TRP A 331 45.22 5.35 -38.18
C TRP A 331 46.34 4.98 -39.16
N PRO A 332 46.12 5.12 -40.48
CA PRO A 332 47.15 4.83 -41.46
C PRO A 332 48.32 5.77 -41.24
N ARG A 333 49.53 5.20 -41.09
CA ARG A 333 50.75 5.99 -40.97
C ARG A 333 50.97 6.78 -42.27
N PRO A 334 51.36 8.06 -42.19
CA PRO A 334 51.63 8.84 -43.37
C PRO A 334 52.78 8.20 -44.18
N PRO A 335 52.71 8.24 -45.53
CA PRO A 335 53.72 7.60 -46.36
C PRO A 335 55.09 8.25 -46.18
N PRO A 336 56.18 7.46 -46.22
CA PRO A 336 57.54 7.99 -46.09
C PRO A 336 57.87 8.92 -47.27
N ARG A 337 58.57 10.02 -46.96
CA ARG A 337 59.05 11.01 -47.93
C ARG A 337 60.25 10.51 -48.71
#